data_AF-A0A1H9MMA6-F1
#
_entry.id   AF-A0A1H9MMA6-F1
#
_cell.length_a   1.000
_cell.length_b   1.000
_cell.length_c   1.000
_cell.angle_alpha   90.00
_cell.angle_beta   90.00
_cell.angle_gamma   90.00
#
_symmetry.space_group_name_H-M   'P 1'
#
loop_
_entity.id
_entity.type
_entity.pdbx_description
1 polymer ?
#
loop_
_entity_poly.entity_id
_entity_poly.type
_entity_poly.pdbx_seq_one_letter_code
_entity_poly.pdbx_strand_id
1 'polypeptide(L)'
;MPVKHKDNRSQRHEAVMAAAKAAGLLSGANSKLSVRVPRELIDRAKMQSGFASTTDLVEYALAKVALEDDFGARLVGRKGSIPADIALGI
;
A
#
# COMPACT_ATOMS: atom_id res chain seq x y z
N MET A 1 -31.81 5.39 4.61
CA MET A 1 -31.13 5.14 3.33
C MET A 1 -29.80 4.45 3.63
N PRO A 2 -29.57 3.18 3.27
CA PRO A 2 -28.29 2.55 3.51
C PRO A 2 -27.24 3.18 2.59
N VAL A 3 -26.26 3.86 3.18
CA VAL A 3 -25.08 4.35 2.48
C VAL A 3 -24.34 3.12 1.96
N LYS A 4 -24.27 2.93 0.65
CA LYS A 4 -23.44 1.86 0.04
C LYS A 4 -22.01 2.05 0.55
N HIS A 5 -21.58 1.23 1.51
CA HIS A 5 -20.17 1.12 1.88
C HIS A 5 -19.44 0.48 0.71
N LYS A 6 -19.01 1.31 -0.24
CA LYS A 6 -18.12 0.91 -1.32
C LYS A 6 -16.88 0.33 -0.65
N ASP A 7 -16.53 -0.92 -0.97
CA ASP A 7 -15.57 -1.73 -0.23
C ASP A 7 -14.21 -1.01 -0.14
N ASN A 8 -13.86 -0.53 1.06
CA ASN A 8 -12.74 0.39 1.30
C ASN A 8 -11.37 -0.28 1.01
N ARG A 9 -11.34 -1.63 0.98
CA ARG A 9 -10.16 -2.41 0.58
C ARG A 9 -9.87 -2.31 -0.91
N SER A 10 -10.88 -2.47 -1.77
CA SER A 10 -10.69 -2.38 -3.23
C SER A 10 -10.13 -1.01 -3.61
N GLN A 11 -10.68 0.06 -3.03
CA GLN A 11 -10.19 1.42 -3.27
C GLN A 11 -8.74 1.62 -2.85
N ARG A 12 -8.33 1.05 -1.70
CA ARG A 12 -6.93 1.11 -1.27
C ARG A 12 -6.01 0.33 -2.21
N HIS A 13 -6.43 -0.84 -2.68
CA HIS A 13 -5.64 -1.62 -3.61
C HIS A 13 -5.47 -0.89 -4.94
N GLU A 14 -6.56 -0.36 -5.49
CA GLU A 14 -6.55 0.45 -6.71
C GLU A 14 -5.63 1.66 -6.58
N ALA A 15 -5.69 2.38 -5.45
CA ALA A 15 -4.83 3.54 -5.20
C ALA A 15 -3.33 3.19 -5.18
N VAL A 16 -2.96 2.09 -4.51
CA VAL A 16 -1.56 1.62 -4.46
C VAL A 16 -1.08 1.20 -5.85
N MET A 17 -1.88 0.42 -6.59
CA MET A 17 -1.51 -0.03 -7.93
C MET A 17 -1.42 1.14 -8.92
N ALA A 18 -2.30 2.14 -8.81
CA ALA A 18 -2.24 3.36 -9.60
C ALA A 18 -0.97 4.18 -9.31
N ALA A 19 -0.61 4.32 -8.03
CA ALA A 19 0.63 5.00 -7.62
C ALA A 19 1.87 4.25 -8.12
N ALA A 20 1.91 2.92 -8.00
CA ALA A 20 3.02 2.10 -8.48
C ALA A 20 3.18 2.20 -10.00
N LYS A 21 2.06 2.22 -10.73
CA LYS A 21 2.06 2.46 -12.18
C LYS A 21 2.61 3.85 -12.52
N ALA A 22 2.17 4.89 -11.82
CA ALA A 22 2.64 6.25 -12.02
C ALA A 22 4.14 6.41 -11.73
N ALA A 23 4.66 5.65 -10.75
CA ALA A 23 6.08 5.58 -10.42
C ALA A 23 6.90 4.70 -11.38
N GLY A 24 6.28 4.08 -12.40
CA GLY A 24 6.95 3.22 -13.37
C GLY A 24 7.30 1.82 -12.86
N LEU A 25 6.89 1.45 -11.65
CA LEU A 25 7.26 0.18 -11.00
C LEU A 25 6.62 -1.05 -11.65
N LEU A 26 5.53 -0.86 -12.39
CA LEU A 26 4.80 -1.91 -13.10
C LEU A 26 5.13 -1.92 -14.61
N SER A 27 6.19 -1.22 -15.03
CA SER A 27 6.62 -1.17 -16.42
C SER A 27 7.81 -2.10 -16.66
N GLY A 28 7.85 -2.76 -17.82
CA GLY A 28 8.96 -3.61 -18.22
C GLY A 28 8.60 -5.09 -18.34
N ALA A 29 9.63 -5.93 -18.48
CA ALA A 29 9.46 -7.35 -18.64
C ALA A 29 9.23 -8.05 -17.29
N ASN A 30 8.32 -9.03 -17.28
CA ASN A 30 8.07 -9.86 -16.11
C ASN A 30 9.28 -10.75 -15.79
N SER A 31 9.62 -10.87 -14.52
CA SER A 31 10.64 -11.80 -14.01
C SER A 31 10.00 -12.88 -13.14
N LYS A 32 10.64 -14.06 -13.05
CA LYS A 32 10.18 -15.14 -12.16
C LYS A 32 10.75 -14.91 -10.76
N LEU A 33 9.87 -14.94 -9.75
CA LEU A 33 10.25 -14.89 -8.34
C LEU A 33 10.04 -16.27 -7.70
N SER A 34 11.12 -16.91 -7.23
CA SER A 34 11.08 -18.19 -6.53
C SER A 34 11.55 -18.00 -5.09
N VAL A 35 10.62 -18.01 -4.13
CA VAL A 35 10.89 -17.75 -2.71
C VAL A 35 10.21 -18.80 -1.85
N ARG A 36 10.86 -19.24 -0.78
CA ARG A 36 10.27 -20.13 0.23
C ARG A 36 9.53 -19.29 1.25
N VAL A 37 8.22 -19.49 1.36
CA VAL A 37 7.34 -18.78 2.28
C VAL A 37 6.41 -19.79 2.96
N PRO A 38 6.13 -19.67 4.27
CA PRO A 38 5.16 -20.52 4.94
C PRO A 38 3.79 -20.44 4.27
N ARG A 39 3.15 -21.59 4.02
CA ARG A 39 1.83 -21.66 3.36
C ARG A 39 0.76 -20.89 4.12
N GLU A 40 0.75 -21.00 5.44
CA GLU A 40 -0.22 -20.32 6.30
C GLU A 40 -0.15 -18.80 6.18
N LEU A 41 1.05 -18.24 5.93
CA LEU A 41 1.23 -16.81 5.69
C LEU A 41 0.57 -16.39 4.38
N ILE A 42 0.72 -17.19 3.31
CA ILE A 42 0.09 -16.94 2.02
C ILE A 42 -1.44 -17.00 2.16
N ASP A 43 -1.96 -18.02 2.84
CA ASP A 43 -3.40 -18.22 2.99
C ASP A 43 -4.04 -17.08 3.79
N ARG A 44 -3.43 -16.65 4.91
CA ARG A 44 -3.91 -15.49 5.67
C ARG A 44 -3.80 -14.19 4.88
N ALA A 45 -2.71 -13.99 4.13
CA ALA A 45 -2.55 -12.80 3.31
C ALA A 45 -3.62 -12.73 2.21
N LYS A 46 -3.94 -13.86 1.55
CA LYS A 46 -5.04 -13.95 0.58
C LYS A 46 -6.40 -13.66 1.20
N MET A 47 -6.71 -14.23 2.36
CA MET A 47 -7.95 -13.94 3.08
C MET A 47 -8.09 -12.47 3.44
N GLN A 48 -7.00 -11.84 3.91
CA GLN A 48 -7.03 -10.44 4.35
C GLN A 48 -7.10 -9.45 3.18
N SER A 49 -6.44 -9.78 2.07
CA SER A 49 -6.39 -8.95 0.86
C SER A 49 -7.51 -9.23 -0.14
N GLY A 50 -8.19 -10.37 -0.04
CA GLY A 50 -9.17 -10.81 -1.04
C GLY A 50 -8.56 -11.28 -2.36
N PHE A 51 -7.24 -11.40 -2.47
CA PHE A 51 -6.60 -11.94 -3.67
C PHE A 51 -6.73 -13.46 -3.74
N ALA A 52 -7.28 -13.96 -4.85
CA ALA A 52 -7.26 -15.39 -5.17
C ALA A 52 -5.89 -15.83 -5.74
N SER A 53 -5.29 -14.97 -6.56
CA SER A 53 -4.01 -15.19 -7.23
C SER A 53 -2.84 -14.87 -6.29
N THR A 54 -1.87 -15.79 -6.20
CA THR A 54 -0.63 -15.53 -5.47
C THR A 54 0.21 -14.47 -6.17
N THR A 55 0.16 -14.42 -7.50
CA THR A 55 0.88 -13.43 -8.31
C THR A 55 0.38 -12.02 -7.97
N ASP A 56 -0.94 -11.81 -7.99
CA ASP A 56 -1.55 -10.50 -7.73
C ASP A 56 -1.27 -10.05 -6.29
N LEU A 57 -1.32 -11.01 -5.33
CA LEU A 57 -0.95 -10.75 -3.95
C LEU A 57 0.51 -10.26 -3.84
N VAL A 58 1.44 -10.95 -4.52
CA VAL A 58 2.87 -10.61 -4.47
C VAL A 58 3.14 -9.29 -5.19
N GLU A 59 2.54 -9.05 -6.34
CA GLU A 59 2.68 -7.80 -7.09
C GLU A 59 2.19 -6.61 -6.26
N TYR A 60 1.00 -6.72 -5.66
CA TYR A 60 0.48 -5.70 -4.75
C TYR A 60 1.36 -5.50 -3.52
N ALA A 61 1.84 -6.59 -2.90
CA ALA A 61 2.71 -6.51 -1.73
C ALA A 61 4.04 -5.80 -2.04
N LEU A 62 4.66 -6.13 -3.17
CA LEU A 62 5.90 -5.49 -3.63
C LEU A 62 5.67 -4.03 -4.00
N ALA A 63 4.58 -3.72 -4.71
CA ALA A 63 4.18 -2.35 -5.01
C ALA A 63 4.01 -1.52 -3.74
N LYS A 64 3.33 -2.08 -2.73
CA LYS A 64 3.13 -1.42 -1.45
C LYS A 64 4.48 -1.14 -0.76
N VAL A 65 5.35 -2.13 -0.64
CA VAL A 65 6.68 -1.98 0.00
C VAL A 65 7.56 -0.99 -0.76
N ALA A 66 7.54 -1.02 -2.10
CA ALA A 66 8.33 -0.08 -2.91
C ALA A 66 7.84 1.37 -2.81
N LEU A 67 6.57 1.59 -2.46
CA LEU A 67 5.97 2.91 -2.28
C LEU A 67 5.98 3.39 -0.82
N GLU A 68 6.39 2.56 0.14
CA GLU A 68 6.47 2.97 1.54
C GLU A 68 7.48 4.13 1.68
N ASP A 69 7.00 5.27 2.16
CA ASP A 69 7.81 6.40 2.63
C ASP A 69 8.04 6.25 4.14
N ASP A 70 9.06 6.94 4.66
CA ASP A 70 9.31 7.15 6.08
C ASP A 70 8.22 8.01 6.76
N PHE A 71 7.03 8.13 6.17
CA PHE A 71 5.94 8.98 6.64
C PHE A 71 5.63 8.75 8.11
N GLY A 72 5.62 7.49 8.58
CA GLY A 72 5.38 7.18 10.00
C GLY A 72 6.44 7.82 10.91
N ALA A 73 7.72 7.59 10.62
CA ALA A 73 8.83 8.17 11.38
C ALA A 73 8.83 9.70 11.30
N ARG A 74 8.61 10.26 10.11
CA ARG A 74 8.56 11.71 9.86
C ARG A 74 7.37 12.38 10.52
N LEU A 75 6.20 11.73 10.54
CA LEU A 75 5.00 12.23 11.20
C LEU A 75 5.18 12.24 12.72
N VAL A 76 5.72 11.16 13.29
CA VAL A 76 6.03 11.09 14.72
C VAL A 76 7.07 12.15 15.10
N GLY A 77 8.13 12.30 14.32
CA GLY A 77 9.16 13.32 14.55
C GLY A 77 8.63 14.76 14.45
N ARG A 78 7.51 14.98 13.74
CA ARG A 78 6.83 16.27 13.61
C ARG A 78 5.65 16.46 14.59
N LYS A 79 5.37 15.49 15.46
CA LYS A 79 4.24 15.56 16.39
C LYS A 79 4.38 16.80 17.30
N GLY A 80 3.34 17.64 17.31
CA GLY A 80 3.31 18.86 18.12
C GLY A 80 4.25 19.97 17.63
N SER A 81 4.84 19.82 16.45
CA SER A 81 5.69 20.84 15.82
C SER A 81 4.95 21.44 14.63
N ILE A 82 4.92 22.77 14.57
CA ILE A 82 4.47 23.53 13.41
C ILE A 82 5.65 24.43 13.01
N PRO A 83 6.00 24.54 11.72
CA PRO A 83 6.98 25.49 11.25
C PRO A 83 6.69 26.91 11.78
N ALA A 84 7.72 27.61 12.25
CA ALA A 84 7.58 28.91 12.92
C ALA A 84 7.07 30.03 11.99
N ASP A 85 7.15 29.81 10.67
CA ASP A 85 6.67 30.68 9.61
C ASP A 85 5.16 30.53 9.33
N ILE A 86 4.48 29.58 9.98
CA ILE A 86 3.03 29.43 9.87
C ILE A 86 2.34 30.34 10.90
N ALA A 87 1.66 31.38 10.40
CA ALA A 87 0.82 32.23 11.22
C ALA A 87 -0.43 31.45 11.69
N LEU A 88 -0.54 31.20 12.99
CA LEU A 88 -1.65 30.44 13.58
C LEU A 88 -2.90 31.28 13.89
N GLY A 89 -2.93 32.55 13.46
CA GLY A 89 -4.13 33.40 13.53
C GLY A 89 -4.69 33.56 14.95
N ILE A 90 -3.83 33.51 15.97
CA ILE A 90 -4.15 33.89 17.35
C ILE A 90 -3.95 35.39 17.57
#